data_AF-A0A7R7CLU1-F1
#
_entry.id   AF-A0A7R7CLU1-F1
#
_cell.length_a   1.000
_cell.length_b   1.000
_cell.length_c   1.000
_cell.angle_alpha   90.00
_cell.angle_beta   90.00
_cell.angle_gamma   90.00
#
_symmetry.space_group_name_H-M   'P 1'
#
loop_
_entity.id
_entity.type
_entity.pdbx_description
1 polymer ?
#
loop_
_entity_poly.entity_id
_entity_poly.type
_entity_poly.pdbx_seq_one_letter_code
_entity_poly.pdbx_strand_id
1 'polypeptide(L)'
;MSVSGKSAALRTMEQVAIAAQKCWFASKDAAFRPYRMANELNSFSGRPRILLVPAKHPEGRPLLVVQAEGTPARLQAFGPLMQEQLGARIGADVTRWASGEAGCGTPA
;
A
#
# COMPACT_ATOMS: atom_id res chain seq x y z
N MET A 1 24.26 -3.24 19.98
CA MET A 1 24.07 -1.87 19.44
C MET A 1 22.72 -1.83 18.72
N SER A 2 21.66 -1.44 19.42
CA SER A 2 20.36 -1.23 18.79
C SER A 2 20.42 0.15 18.14
N VAL A 3 20.71 0.20 16.84
CA VAL A 3 20.31 1.36 16.06
C VAL A 3 18.79 1.45 16.25
N SER A 4 18.28 2.58 16.74
CA SER A 4 16.85 2.92 16.65
C SER A 4 16.47 3.03 15.18
N GLY A 5 16.44 1.88 14.50
CA GLY A 5 16.18 1.71 13.10
C GLY A 5 14.72 1.30 12.94
N LYS A 6 14.01 1.98 12.03
CA LYS A 6 12.65 1.63 11.62
C LYS A 6 12.50 0.11 11.50
N SER A 7 11.41 -0.44 12.08
CA SER A 7 11.11 -1.87 12.03
C SER A 7 11.13 -2.40 10.59
N ALA A 8 11.38 -3.70 10.39
CA ALA A 8 11.36 -4.28 9.04
C ALA A 8 10.02 -3.98 8.33
N ALA A 9 8.91 -4.11 9.05
CA ALA A 9 7.58 -3.75 8.58
C ALA A 9 7.46 -2.28 8.15
N LEU A 10 8.02 -1.33 8.91
CA LEU A 10 7.99 0.09 8.56
C LEU A 10 8.80 0.37 7.30
N ARG A 11 9.99 -0.21 7.16
CA ARG A 11 10.79 -0.06 5.94
C ARG A 11 10.06 -0.59 4.71
N THR A 12 9.49 -1.79 4.79
CA THR A 12 8.69 -2.38 3.70
C THR A 12 7.50 -1.49 3.36
N MET A 13 6.75 -1.00 4.34
CA MET A 13 5.58 -0.16 4.08
C MET A 13 5.92 1.23 3.55
N GLU A 14 7.05 1.82 3.93
CA GLU A 14 7.54 3.06 3.30
C GLU A 14 7.81 2.87 1.81
N GLN A 15 8.45 1.76 1.44
CA GLN A 15 8.70 1.43 0.04
C GLN A 15 7.38 1.22 -0.73
N VAL A 16 6.47 0.42 -0.18
CA VAL A 16 5.15 0.18 -0.76
C VAL A 16 4.36 1.47 -0.93
N ALA A 17 4.36 2.36 0.07
CA ALA A 17 3.63 3.63 0.01
C ALA A 17 4.19 4.58 -1.05
N ILE A 18 5.51 4.69 -1.16
CA ILE A 18 6.16 5.53 -2.19
C ILE A 18 5.83 4.98 -3.58
N ALA A 19 5.94 3.67 -3.78
CA ALA A 19 5.64 3.04 -5.05
C ALA A 19 4.16 3.15 -5.42
N ALA A 20 3.24 2.96 -4.48
CA ALA A 20 1.80 3.17 -4.68
C ALA A 20 1.49 4.61 -5.09
N GLN A 21 2.03 5.61 -4.37
CA GLN A 21 1.85 7.02 -4.73
C GLN A 21 2.33 7.30 -6.16
N LYS A 22 3.52 6.79 -6.51
CA LYS A 22 4.12 7.00 -7.82
C LYS A 22 3.33 6.30 -8.93
N CYS A 23 3.01 5.02 -8.74
CA CYS A 23 2.55 4.14 -9.81
C CYS A 23 1.04 4.02 -9.94
N TRP A 24 0.28 4.27 -8.89
CA TRP A 24 -1.18 4.31 -8.97
C TRP A 24 -1.70 5.73 -9.18
N PHE A 25 -1.08 6.74 -8.54
CA PHE A 25 -1.63 8.11 -8.53
C PHE A 25 -0.84 9.10 -9.39
N ALA A 26 0.48 9.23 -9.20
CA ALA A 26 1.28 10.20 -9.95
C ALA A 26 1.38 9.87 -11.45
N SER A 27 1.41 8.58 -11.79
CA SER A 27 1.31 8.06 -13.17
C SER A 27 -0.07 8.24 -13.81
N LYS A 28 -1.09 8.62 -13.03
CA LYS A 28 -2.51 8.75 -13.44
C LYS A 28 -3.13 7.44 -13.93
N ASP A 29 -2.84 6.34 -13.25
CA ASP A 29 -3.40 5.04 -13.58
C ASP A 29 -4.94 5.06 -13.59
N ALA A 30 -5.55 4.65 -14.71
CA ALA A 30 -6.99 4.71 -14.89
C ALA A 30 -7.76 3.91 -13.85
N ALA A 31 -7.22 2.75 -13.42
CA ALA A 31 -7.88 1.88 -12.45
C ALA A 31 -7.94 2.50 -11.05
N PHE A 32 -7.03 3.43 -10.74
CA PHE A 32 -6.92 4.04 -9.41
C PHE A 32 -7.53 5.45 -9.31
N ARG A 33 -7.93 6.05 -10.44
CA ARG A 33 -8.61 7.37 -10.50
C ARG A 33 -9.84 7.52 -9.58
N PRO A 34 -10.67 6.49 -9.35
CA PRO A 34 -11.82 6.60 -8.45
C PRO A 34 -11.44 6.67 -6.96
N TYR A 35 -10.18 6.43 -6.62
CA TYR A 35 -9.71 6.31 -5.24
C TYR A 35 -8.70 7.41 -4.87
N ARG A 36 -8.44 7.52 -3.58
CA ARG A 36 -7.32 8.27 -3.01
C ARG A 36 -6.58 7.41 -2.02
N MET A 37 -5.28 7.63 -1.90
CA MET A 37 -4.48 6.99 -0.87
C MET A 37 -4.44 7.84 0.39
N ALA A 38 -4.76 7.22 1.52
CA ALA A 38 -4.47 7.77 2.84
C ALA A 38 -3.28 7.02 3.43
N ASN A 39 -2.25 7.77 3.84
CA ASN A 39 -1.04 7.22 4.43
C ASN A 39 -1.11 7.30 5.94
N GLU A 40 -1.21 6.15 6.60
CA GLU A 40 -1.14 6.02 8.05
C GLU A 40 0.16 5.31 8.46
N LEU A 41 1.28 5.74 7.86
CA LEU A 41 2.61 5.19 8.14
C LEU A 41 3.09 5.52 9.57
N ASN A 42 2.58 6.61 10.16
CA ASN A 42 2.89 7.03 11.53
C ASN A 42 2.00 6.35 12.58
N SER A 43 1.38 5.20 12.27
CA SER A 43 0.60 4.47 13.26
C SER A 43 1.50 3.98 14.39
N PHE A 44 1.37 4.58 15.58
CA PHE A 44 2.05 4.20 16.82
C PHE A 44 1.78 2.75 17.28
N SER A 45 0.92 2.02 16.57
CA SER A 45 0.51 0.64 16.85
C SER A 45 1.50 -0.43 16.37
N GLY A 46 2.61 -0.06 15.73
CA GLY A 46 3.60 -1.02 15.18
C GLY A 46 3.13 -1.75 13.92
N ARG A 47 1.97 -1.38 13.37
CA ARG A 47 1.37 -1.90 12.13
C ARG A 47 1.18 -0.77 11.12
N PRO A 48 2.27 -0.34 10.44
CA PRO A 48 2.18 0.67 9.39
C PRO A 48 1.23 0.18 8.29
N ARG A 49 0.39 1.09 7.79
CA ARG A 49 -0.60 0.79 6.76
C ARG A 49 -0.80 1.94 5.77
N ILE A 50 -1.19 1.58 4.56
CA ILE A 50 -1.78 2.50 3.59
C ILE A 50 -3.22 2.06 3.32
N LEU A 51 -4.07 3.03 3.05
CA LEU A 51 -5.49 2.82 2.80
C LEU A 51 -5.83 3.39 1.42
N LEU A 52 -6.71 2.70 0.67
CA LEU A 52 -7.43 3.34 -0.42
C LEU A 52 -8.86 3.62 0.00
N VAL A 53 -9.27 4.87 -0.19
CA VAL A 53 -10.61 5.38 0.11
C VAL A 53 -11.23 5.95 -1.17
N PRO A 54 -12.57 6.04 -1.27
CA PRO A 54 -13.22 6.72 -2.40
C PRO A 54 -12.72 8.16 -2.55
N ALA A 55 -12.37 8.58 -3.77
CA ALA A 55 -11.80 9.92 -3.99
C ALA A 55 -12.76 11.07 -3.63
N LYS A 56 -14.08 10.82 -3.72
CA LYS A 56 -15.13 11.78 -3.39
C LYS A 56 -15.55 11.77 -1.91
N HIS A 57 -15.19 10.72 -1.17
CA HIS A 57 -15.55 10.51 0.23
C HIS A 57 -14.34 9.93 0.99
N PRO A 58 -13.26 10.71 1.16
CA PRO A 58 -12.02 10.23 1.77
C PRO A 58 -12.16 9.86 3.26
N GLU A 59 -13.16 10.38 3.95
CA GLU A 59 -13.58 10.01 5.31
C GLU A 59 -14.37 8.70 5.38
N GLY A 60 -14.73 8.15 4.23
CA GLY A 60 -15.48 6.90 4.11
C GLY A 60 -14.67 5.67 4.49
N ARG A 61 -15.37 4.52 4.51
CA ARG A 61 -14.74 3.22 4.81
C ARG A 61 -13.62 2.91 3.80
N PRO A 62 -12.43 2.49 4.26
CA PRO A 62 -11.37 2.00 3.38
C PRO A 62 -11.83 0.82 2.52
N LEU A 63 -11.55 0.90 1.23
CA LEU A 63 -11.82 -0.15 0.23
C LEU A 63 -10.60 -1.08 0.03
N LEU A 64 -9.41 -0.61 0.36
CA LEU A 64 -8.20 -1.42 0.45
C LEU A 64 -7.43 -1.00 1.70
N VAL A 65 -6.91 -1.99 2.41
CA VAL A 65 -5.91 -1.84 3.46
C VAL A 65 -4.71 -2.67 3.07
N VAL A 66 -3.53 -2.05 3.02
CA VAL A 66 -2.26 -2.75 2.93
C VAL A 66 -1.47 -2.45 4.19
N GLN A 67 -1.05 -3.47 4.91
CA GLN A 67 -0.31 -3.33 6.15
C GLN A 67 0.85 -4.33 6.22
N ALA A 68 1.84 -4.02 7.06
CA ALA A 68 2.88 -4.97 7.41
C ALA A 68 3.09 -5.07 8.92
N GLU A 69 3.58 -6.22 9.38
CA GLU A 69 3.95 -6.45 10.77
C GLU A 69 5.17 -7.39 10.91
N GLY A 70 5.79 -7.37 12.08
CA GLY A 70 6.84 -8.34 12.45
C GLY A 70 8.23 -8.06 11.86
N THR A 71 9.13 -9.02 12.08
CA THR A 71 10.49 -9.08 11.54
C THR A 71 10.85 -10.56 11.36
N PRO A 72 10.93 -11.09 10.12
CA PRO A 72 10.80 -10.38 8.84
C PRO A 72 9.40 -9.77 8.62
N ALA A 73 9.32 -8.74 7.78
CA ALA A 73 8.06 -8.05 7.50
C ALA A 73 7.07 -8.99 6.81
N ARG A 74 5.88 -9.15 7.39
CA ARG A 74 4.77 -9.89 6.79
C ARG A 74 3.73 -8.90 6.28
N LEU A 75 3.51 -8.92 4.97
CA LEU A 75 2.61 -8.02 4.27
C LEU A 75 1.21 -8.65 4.14
N GLN A 76 0.18 -7.84 4.29
CA GLN A 76 -1.21 -8.24 4.11
C GLN A 76 -1.94 -7.16 3.32
N ALA A 77 -2.74 -7.57 2.34
CA ALA A 77 -3.64 -6.70 1.59
C ALA A 77 -5.06 -7.28 1.66
N PHE A 78 -6.02 -6.47 2.08
CA PHE A 78 -7.42 -6.90 2.25
C PHE A 78 -8.39 -5.74 2.05
N GLY A 79 -9.66 -6.08 1.84
CA GLY A 79 -10.75 -5.13 1.62
C GLY A 79 -11.52 -5.41 0.34
N PRO A 80 -12.62 -4.67 0.08
CA PRO A 80 -13.44 -4.82 -1.11
C PRO A 80 -12.65 -4.88 -2.43
N LEU A 81 -11.63 -4.03 -2.62
CA LEU A 81 -10.87 -4.03 -3.88
C LEU A 81 -10.10 -5.32 -4.15
N MET A 82 -9.80 -6.12 -3.12
CA MET A 82 -9.14 -7.41 -3.29
C MET A 82 -10.09 -8.50 -3.83
N GLN A 83 -11.40 -8.28 -3.78
CA GLN A 83 -12.42 -9.20 -4.29
C GLN A 83 -12.87 -8.85 -5.72
N GLU A 84 -12.45 -7.70 -6.23
CA GLU A 84 -12.76 -7.20 -7.57
C GLU A 84 -11.68 -7.63 -8.58
N GLN A 85 -11.92 -7.34 -9.87
CA GLN A 85 -10.94 -7.57 -10.95
C GLN A 85 -9.57 -6.90 -10.68
N LEU A 86 -9.57 -5.79 -9.93
CA LEU A 86 -8.37 -5.04 -9.54
C LEU A 86 -7.52 -5.77 -8.48
N GLY A 87 -8.08 -6.74 -7.75
CA GLY A 87 -7.42 -7.39 -6.62
C GLY A 87 -6.14 -8.15 -7.01
N ALA A 88 -6.15 -8.87 -8.13
CA ALA A 88 -4.97 -9.57 -8.63
C ALA A 88 -3.82 -8.61 -8.95
N ARG A 89 -4.16 -7.46 -9.56
CA ARG A 89 -3.20 -6.41 -9.88
C ARG A 89 -2.62 -5.76 -8.63
N ILE A 90 -3.48 -5.40 -7.67
CA ILE A 90 -3.04 -4.85 -6.38
C ILE A 90 -2.06 -5.81 -5.69
N GLY A 91 -2.42 -7.09 -5.62
CA GLY A 91 -1.57 -8.11 -5.01
C GLY A 91 -0.19 -8.23 -5.67
N ALA A 92 -0.14 -8.23 -7.01
CA ALA A 92 1.10 -8.28 -7.77
C ALA A 92 1.98 -7.04 -7.55
N ASP A 93 1.38 -5.85 -7.62
CA ASP A 93 2.10 -4.58 -7.40
C ASP A 93 2.68 -4.50 -5.98
N VAL A 94 1.85 -4.78 -4.97
CA VAL A 94 2.23 -4.70 -3.56
C VAL A 94 3.32 -5.73 -3.21
N THR A 95 3.24 -6.95 -3.76
CA THR A 95 4.26 -7.99 -3.58
C THR A 95 5.59 -7.57 -4.22
N ARG A 96 5.55 -7.05 -5.45
CA ARG A 96 6.73 -6.57 -6.17
C ARG A 96 7.40 -5.40 -5.45
N TRP A 97 6.62 -4.46 -4.92
CA TRP A 97 7.17 -3.33 -4.17
C TRP A 97 7.79 -3.76 -2.84
N ALA A 98 7.20 -4.75 -2.17
CA ALA A 98 7.74 -5.29 -0.93
C ALA A 98 9.04 -6.09 -1.13
N SER A 99 9.30 -6.63 -2.34
CA SER A 99 10.60 -7.24 -2.69
C SER A 99 11.67 -6.20 -3.06
N GLY A 100 11.31 -4.92 -3.16
CA GLY A 100 12.22 -3.81 -3.46
C GLY A 100 12.15 -3.29 -4.90
N GLU A 101 11.35 -3.90 -5.77
CA GLU A 101 11.21 -3.49 -7.16
C GLU A 101 10.20 -2.34 -7.30
N ALA A 102 10.63 -1.09 -7.12
CA ALA A 102 9.77 0.11 -7.13
C ALA A 102 9.22 0.54 -8.52
N GLY A 103 9.23 -0.36 -9.50
CA GLY A 103 8.69 -0.13 -10.84
C GLY A 103 7.17 -0.12 -10.87
N CYS A 104 6.61 0.67 -11.80
CA CYS A 104 5.19 0.59 -12.10
C CYS A 104 4.95 -0.64 -12.96
N GLY A 105 4.03 -1.50 -12.54
CA GLY A 105 3.63 -2.67 -13.31
C GLY A 105 2.86 -2.24 -14.55
N THR A 106 2.52 -3.21 -15.39
CA THR A 106 1.69 -2.96 -16.56
C THR A 106 0.33 -2.39 -16.11
N PRO A 107 -0.14 -1.28 -16.70
CA PRO A 107 -1.52 -0.81 -16.54
C PRO A 107 -2.50 -1.93 -16.92
N ALA A 108 -3.59 -2.07 -16.17
CA ALA A 108 -4.71 -2.95 -16.55
C ALA A 108 -5.51 -2.36 -17.72
#